data_AF-R9AE00-F1
#
_entry.id   AF-R9AE00-F1
#
_cell.length_a   1.000
_cell.length_b   1.000
_cell.length_c   1.000
_cell.angle_alpha   90.00
_cell.angle_beta   90.00
_cell.angle_gamma   90.00
#
_symmetry.space_group_name_H-M   'P 1'
#
loop_
_entity.id
_entity.type
_entity.pdbx_description
1 polymer ?
#
loop_
_entity_poly.entity_id
_entity_poly.type
_entity_poly.pdbx_seq_one_letter_code
_entity_poly.pdbx_strand_id
1 'polypeptide(L)'
;MARMRTKPNGENGAEAPGDPATNGNRNRDRDTSGRGGQQYAERGGKSLNAYKSTGTGKRRYKPGMAALREIRKYQKSTDLLIQKLPFSRLVREIHEEFLNTGYRLEEFPARWQSSALLCLQEAAEAYLVHLFEDAYLCTIHAKRVTLMQQDIRLARRIRGQQ
;
A
#
# COMPACT_ATOMS: atom_id res chain seq x y z
N MET A 1 15.84 -20.25 -59.79
CA MET A 1 17.00 -19.33 -59.67
C MET A 1 17.10 -18.93 -58.20
N ALA A 2 18.04 -19.32 -57.33
CA ALA A 2 19.40 -19.89 -57.40
C ALA A 2 20.50 -18.90 -56.96
N ARG A 3 20.87 -18.99 -55.66
CA ARG A 3 22.16 -18.54 -55.04
C ARG A 3 22.36 -17.00 -54.98
N MET A 4 23.27 -16.41 -54.17
CA MET A 4 24.47 -16.91 -53.46
C MET A 4 24.67 -16.32 -52.05
N ARG A 5 25.38 -17.06 -51.18
CA ARG A 5 26.17 -16.54 -50.04
C ARG A 5 27.44 -15.86 -50.55
N THR A 6 28.01 -14.91 -49.78
CA THR A 6 29.47 -14.87 -49.45
C THR A 6 29.78 -13.96 -48.26
N LYS A 7 30.59 -14.46 -47.31
CA LYS A 7 31.57 -13.66 -46.53
C LYS A 7 32.94 -13.78 -47.25
N PRO A 8 33.92 -12.91 -46.95
CA PRO A 8 35.03 -13.29 -46.03
C PRO A 8 35.33 -12.17 -44.99
N ASN A 9 35.98 -12.32 -43.82
CA ASN A 9 36.82 -13.32 -43.11
C ASN A 9 38.29 -12.87 -42.90
N GLY A 10 38.84 -13.17 -41.72
CA GLY A 10 40.13 -12.71 -41.16
C GLY A 10 39.92 -12.21 -39.71
N GLU A 11 39.98 -13.01 -38.63
CA GLU A 11 41.10 -13.83 -38.07
C GLU A 11 42.21 -12.92 -37.50
N ASN A 12 42.65 -12.96 -36.23
CA ASN A 12 42.60 -13.93 -35.10
C ASN A 12 42.39 -13.19 -33.74
N GLY A 13 42.28 -13.78 -32.53
CA GLY A 13 42.20 -15.18 -32.07
C GLY A 13 42.78 -15.38 -30.64
N ALA A 14 42.12 -16.17 -29.77
CA ALA A 14 42.46 -16.47 -28.34
C ALA A 14 42.43 -15.27 -27.36
N GLU A 15 42.21 -15.38 -26.03
CA GLU A 15 41.96 -16.49 -25.08
C GLU A 15 41.13 -15.96 -23.87
N ALA A 16 40.58 -16.83 -23.02
CA ALA A 16 39.91 -16.50 -21.74
C ALA A 16 40.64 -17.24 -20.58
N PRO A 17 40.40 -17.00 -19.25
CA PRO A 17 39.31 -16.25 -18.60
C PRO A 17 39.74 -15.32 -17.42
N GLY A 18 38.79 -14.66 -16.73
CA GLY A 18 39.07 -14.05 -15.42
C GLY A 18 38.01 -13.10 -14.82
N ASP A 19 37.23 -13.61 -13.87
CA ASP A 19 36.54 -12.85 -12.79
C ASP A 19 37.11 -13.34 -11.43
N PRO A 20 36.98 -12.64 -10.27
CA PRO A 20 36.20 -11.42 -10.01
C PRO A 20 36.97 -10.29 -9.28
N ALA A 21 36.41 -9.06 -9.28
CA ALA A 21 36.92 -7.94 -8.48
C ALA A 21 36.03 -7.65 -7.24
N THR A 22 36.26 -8.36 -6.14
CA THR A 22 35.71 -8.04 -4.80
C THR A 22 36.57 -6.97 -4.12
N ASN A 23 36.00 -5.78 -3.86
CA ASN A 23 36.71 -4.71 -3.16
C ASN A 23 36.72 -4.94 -1.64
N GLY A 24 37.90 -5.24 -1.07
CA GLY A 24 38.07 -5.58 0.33
C GLY A 24 38.22 -4.37 1.26
N ASN A 25 37.45 -4.35 2.35
CA ASN A 25 37.71 -3.44 3.47
C ASN A 25 38.68 -4.09 4.47
N ARG A 26 39.76 -3.39 4.81
CA ARG A 26 40.91 -3.91 5.56
C ARG A 26 40.70 -3.77 7.07
N ASN A 27 40.92 -4.82 7.86
CA ASN A 27 41.14 -4.65 9.29
C ASN A 27 42.12 -5.68 9.91
N ARG A 28 43.40 -5.31 9.81
CA ARG A 28 44.56 -5.64 10.67
C ARG A 28 44.47 -6.89 11.57
N ASP A 29 45.27 -7.89 11.22
CA ASP A 29 45.82 -8.85 12.17
C ASP A 29 46.59 -8.15 13.31
N ARG A 30 46.64 -8.81 14.47
CA ARG A 30 47.50 -8.44 15.59
C ARG A 30 48.06 -9.70 16.23
N ASP A 31 49.28 -10.05 15.86
CA ASP A 31 50.02 -11.15 16.48
C ASP A 31 50.35 -10.85 17.95
N THR A 32 50.06 -11.82 18.83
CA THR A 32 50.85 -12.06 20.06
C THR A 32 50.85 -13.56 20.35
N SER A 33 52.04 -14.16 20.40
CA SER A 33 52.28 -15.57 20.65
C SER A 33 52.20 -15.95 22.15
N GLY A 34 51.76 -17.17 22.47
CA GLY A 34 51.67 -17.63 23.87
C GLY A 34 51.42 -19.14 24.04
N ARG A 35 52.46 -19.86 24.49
CA ARG A 35 52.51 -21.30 24.80
C ARG A 35 51.31 -21.91 25.57
N GLY A 36 50.83 -23.04 25.07
CA GLY A 36 50.86 -24.37 25.72
C GLY A 36 50.14 -24.63 27.06
N GLY A 37 49.29 -25.66 27.10
CA GLY A 37 48.78 -26.27 28.33
C GLY A 37 47.66 -27.29 28.10
N GLN A 38 47.90 -28.56 28.40
CA GLN A 38 46.85 -29.58 28.57
C GLN A 38 46.21 -29.36 29.97
N GLN A 39 44.94 -29.67 30.26
CA GLN A 39 44.43 -31.00 30.61
C GLN A 39 42.98 -30.91 31.19
N TYR A 40 42.33 -32.08 31.32
CA TYR A 40 41.18 -32.42 32.21
C TYR A 40 39.76 -32.00 31.83
N ALA A 41 38.81 -32.84 32.25
CA ALA A 41 37.40 -32.81 31.91
C ALA A 41 36.53 -32.66 33.16
N GLU A 42 35.34 -32.06 33.01
CA GLU A 42 34.28 -32.24 34.00
C GLU A 42 32.89 -32.35 33.35
N ARG A 43 32.05 -33.21 33.94
CA ARG A 43 30.74 -33.64 33.44
C ARG A 43 29.64 -32.84 34.13
N GLY A 44 28.94 -31.94 33.43
CA GLY A 44 27.84 -31.18 34.03
C GLY A 44 26.79 -30.66 33.04
N GLY A 45 25.54 -31.08 33.23
CA GLY A 45 24.35 -30.35 32.76
C GLY A 45 24.02 -30.37 31.27
N LYS A 46 23.30 -31.40 30.80
CA LYS A 46 22.41 -31.25 29.62
C LYS A 46 21.30 -30.27 29.99
N SER A 47 21.42 -28.99 29.58
CA SER A 47 20.39 -27.98 29.83
C SER A 47 19.14 -28.26 28.99
N LEU A 48 18.21 -29.03 29.57
CA LEU A 48 16.85 -29.22 29.07
C LEU A 48 16.06 -27.91 29.25
N ASN A 49 16.23 -26.97 28.32
CA ASN A 49 15.41 -25.76 28.24
C ASN A 49 15.13 -25.31 26.80
N ALA A 50 14.89 -26.28 25.92
CA ALA A 50 14.47 -26.08 24.53
C ALA A 50 12.96 -25.75 24.39
N TYR A 51 12.37 -25.03 25.34
CA TYR A 51 10.98 -24.54 25.29
C TYR A 51 10.82 -23.11 25.79
N LYS A 52 11.72 -22.21 25.38
CA LYS A 52 11.41 -20.78 25.31
C LYS A 52 10.89 -20.44 23.91
N SER A 53 9.61 -20.73 23.70
CA SER A 53 8.80 -20.02 22.69
C SER A 53 8.64 -18.58 23.17
N THR A 54 9.69 -17.77 23.00
CA THR A 54 9.59 -16.32 23.12
C THR A 54 8.75 -15.86 21.93
N GLY A 55 7.44 -15.74 22.14
CA GLY A 55 6.51 -15.27 21.12
C GLY A 55 7.03 -13.97 20.54
N THR A 56 7.49 -14.02 19.28
CA THR A 56 8.12 -12.88 18.62
C THR A 56 7.08 -11.78 18.51
N GLY A 57 7.27 -10.70 19.28
CA GLY A 57 6.29 -9.63 19.39
C GLY A 57 5.86 -9.15 18.00
N LYS A 58 4.54 -9.14 17.74
CA LYS A 58 3.97 -8.84 16.41
C LYS A 58 4.63 -7.57 15.84
N ARG A 59 5.39 -7.71 14.74
CA ARG A 59 6.24 -6.64 14.22
C ARG A 59 5.40 -5.42 13.84
N ARG A 60 5.50 -4.34 14.62
CA ARG A 60 4.80 -3.08 14.38
C ARG A 60 5.37 -2.38 13.15
N TYR A 61 4.50 -1.96 12.24
CA TYR A 61 4.90 -1.11 11.11
C TYR A 61 5.26 0.29 11.59
N LYS A 62 6.23 0.95 10.93
CA LYS A 62 6.51 2.38 11.21
C LYS A 62 5.26 3.22 10.86
N PRO A 63 5.04 4.37 11.53
CA PRO A 63 3.99 5.32 11.15
C PRO A 63 4.01 5.61 9.64
N GLY A 64 2.82 5.75 9.04
CA GLY A 64 2.65 5.95 7.59
C GLY A 64 2.81 4.69 6.72
N MET A 65 3.55 3.65 7.12
CA MET A 65 3.74 2.45 6.28
C MET A 65 2.46 1.66 6.02
N ALA A 66 1.53 1.63 6.98
CA ALA A 66 0.22 1.00 6.80
C ALA A 66 -0.65 1.79 5.81
N ALA A 67 -0.79 3.10 6.04
CA ALA A 67 -1.51 4.01 5.16
C ALA A 67 -0.98 3.98 3.70
N LEU A 68 0.34 4.00 3.49
CA LEU A 68 0.94 3.88 2.16
C LEU A 68 0.67 2.54 1.47
N ARG A 69 0.46 1.45 2.24
CA ARG A 69 0.02 0.16 1.68
C ARG A 69 -1.46 0.19 1.30
N GLU A 70 -2.29 0.78 2.15
CA GLU A 70 -3.73 0.93 1.94
C GLU A 70 -4.03 1.82 0.73
N ILE A 71 -3.37 2.97 0.60
CA ILE A 71 -3.45 3.86 -0.58
C ILE A 71 -3.14 3.07 -1.86
N ARG A 72 -2.02 2.35 -1.92
CA ARG A 72 -1.64 1.54 -3.10
C ARG A 72 -2.59 0.37 -3.37
N LYS A 73 -3.22 -0.19 -2.33
CA LYS A 73 -4.24 -1.23 -2.49
C LYS A 73 -5.48 -0.63 -3.14
N TYR A 74 -6.03 0.43 -2.56
CA TYR A 74 -7.30 1.02 -3.01
C TYR A 74 -7.18 1.75 -4.35
N GLN A 75 -6.02 2.32 -4.68
CA GLN A 75 -5.75 2.87 -6.02
C GLN A 75 -5.61 1.81 -7.13
N LYS A 76 -5.45 0.53 -6.77
CA LYS A 76 -5.36 -0.58 -7.75
C LYS A 76 -6.71 -1.29 -7.97
N SER A 77 -7.60 -1.24 -6.99
CA SER A 77 -8.94 -1.83 -7.03
C SER A 77 -10.00 -0.80 -7.41
N THR A 78 -11.12 -1.25 -7.98
CA THR A 78 -12.33 -0.43 -8.18
C THR A 78 -13.49 -0.94 -7.32
N ASP A 79 -13.18 -1.58 -6.20
CA ASP A 79 -14.17 -2.13 -5.27
C ASP A 79 -14.83 -1.00 -4.45
N LEU A 80 -16.15 -1.04 -4.32
CA LEU A 80 -16.90 -0.14 -3.43
C LEU A 80 -16.47 -0.33 -1.96
N LEU A 81 -16.16 0.78 -1.29
CA LEU A 81 -15.61 0.81 0.07
C LEU A 81 -16.70 1.06 1.13
N ILE A 82 -17.83 1.68 0.77
CA ILE A 82 -18.95 1.89 1.68
C ILE A 82 -19.78 0.61 1.80
N GLN A 83 -20.22 0.27 3.01
CA GLN A 83 -21.08 -0.89 3.21
C GLN A 83 -22.47 -0.67 2.60
N LYS A 84 -22.88 -1.57 1.71
CA LYS A 84 -24.12 -1.44 0.91
C LYS A 84 -25.40 -1.30 1.74
N LEU A 85 -25.50 -2.00 2.88
CA LEU A 85 -26.71 -1.97 3.72
C LEU A 85 -26.87 -0.63 4.46
N PRO A 86 -25.87 -0.10 5.19
CA PRO A 86 -25.91 1.27 5.72
C PRO A 86 -26.19 2.33 4.64
N PHE A 87 -25.55 2.25 3.47
CA PHE A 87 -25.79 3.19 2.38
C PHE A 87 -27.24 3.15 1.89
N SER A 88 -27.80 1.95 1.66
CA SER A 88 -29.20 1.76 1.26
C SER A 88 -30.20 2.29 2.31
N ARG A 89 -29.86 2.23 3.61
CA ARG A 89 -30.70 2.82 4.66
C ARG A 89 -30.69 4.36 4.58
N LEU A 90 -29.50 4.96 4.47
CA LEU A 90 -29.34 6.41 4.34
C LEU A 90 -30.08 6.97 3.10
N VAL A 91 -30.00 6.30 1.95
CA VAL A 91 -30.73 6.72 0.73
C VAL A 91 -32.25 6.72 0.95
N ARG A 92 -32.77 5.74 1.70
CA ARG A 92 -34.21 5.65 2.00
C ARG A 92 -34.64 6.70 3.02
N GLU A 93 -33.85 6.93 4.05
CA GLU A 93 -34.06 7.98 5.06
C GLU A 93 -34.16 9.36 4.42
N ILE A 94 -33.18 9.72 3.59
CA ILE A 94 -33.18 10.99 2.81
C ILE A 94 -34.41 11.07 1.90
N HIS A 95 -34.77 9.97 1.22
CA HIS A 95 -35.93 9.94 0.34
C HIS A 95 -37.25 10.12 1.10
N GLU A 96 -37.39 9.52 2.28
CA GLU A 96 -38.55 9.71 3.17
C GLU A 96 -38.64 11.15 3.70
N GLU A 97 -37.51 11.79 4.01
CA GLU A 97 -37.44 13.23 4.36
C GLU A 97 -37.98 14.11 3.21
N PHE A 98 -37.56 13.86 1.97
CA PHE A 98 -38.04 14.57 0.78
C PHE A 98 -39.55 14.36 0.51
N LEU A 99 -40.07 13.15 0.71
CA LEU A 99 -41.51 12.90 0.56
C LEU A 99 -42.34 13.57 1.66
N ASN A 100 -41.85 13.58 2.89
CA ASN A 100 -42.54 14.18 4.04
C ASN A 100 -42.53 15.72 4.01
N THR A 101 -41.61 16.36 3.27
CA THR A 101 -41.51 17.82 3.13
C THR A 101 -42.44 18.43 2.06
N GLY A 102 -43.32 17.63 1.44
CA GLY A 102 -44.43 18.13 0.61
C GLY A 102 -44.47 17.59 -0.83
N TYR A 103 -43.47 16.84 -1.28
CA TYR A 103 -43.41 16.25 -2.62
C TYR A 103 -44.09 14.87 -2.72
N ARG A 104 -45.11 14.59 -1.89
CA ARG A 104 -45.85 13.32 -1.95
C ARG A 104 -46.73 13.28 -3.21
N LEU A 105 -46.16 12.75 -4.29
CA LEU A 105 -46.85 12.53 -5.57
C LEU A 105 -47.66 11.22 -5.61
N GLU A 106 -47.40 10.27 -4.70
CA GLU A 106 -48.11 8.98 -4.64
C GLU A 106 -48.49 8.59 -3.20
N GLU A 107 -49.59 7.86 -3.06
CA GLU A 107 -50.06 7.28 -1.79
C GLU A 107 -49.24 6.05 -1.34
N PHE A 108 -48.40 5.50 -2.22
CA PHE A 108 -47.66 4.26 -1.98
C PHE A 108 -46.20 4.53 -1.54
N PRO A 109 -45.61 3.64 -0.71
CA PRO A 109 -44.20 3.75 -0.34
C PRO A 109 -43.31 3.48 -1.56
N ALA A 110 -42.41 4.44 -1.83
CA ALA A 110 -41.54 4.38 -3.00
C ALA A 110 -40.64 3.14 -3.04
N ARG A 111 -40.62 2.47 -4.18
CA ARG A 111 -39.87 1.23 -4.39
C ARG A 111 -38.52 1.52 -5.06
N TRP A 112 -37.45 1.12 -4.39
CA TRP A 112 -36.08 1.27 -4.90
C TRP A 112 -35.59 0.02 -5.62
N GLN A 113 -35.15 0.17 -6.87
CA GLN A 113 -34.44 -0.88 -7.61
C GLN A 113 -33.03 -1.08 -7.05
N SER A 114 -32.55 -2.32 -7.02
CA SER A 114 -31.21 -2.67 -6.51
C SER A 114 -30.08 -2.03 -7.33
N SER A 115 -30.21 -1.95 -8.65
CA SER A 115 -29.26 -1.27 -9.54
C SER A 115 -29.22 0.25 -9.33
N ALA A 116 -30.37 0.89 -9.05
CA ALA A 116 -30.42 2.31 -8.74
C ALA A 116 -29.64 2.65 -7.46
N LEU A 117 -29.78 1.83 -6.41
CA LEU A 117 -29.01 1.98 -5.18
C LEU A 117 -27.50 1.76 -5.39
N LEU A 118 -27.10 0.84 -6.26
CA LEU A 118 -25.69 0.64 -6.64
C LEU A 118 -25.15 1.84 -7.43
N CYS A 119 -25.89 2.35 -8.42
CA CYS A 119 -25.50 3.52 -9.21
C CYS A 119 -25.33 4.77 -8.32
N LEU A 120 -26.23 4.99 -7.35
CA LEU A 120 -26.08 6.07 -6.37
C LEU A 120 -24.83 5.87 -5.49
N GLN A 121 -24.50 4.64 -5.12
CA GLN A 121 -23.29 4.35 -4.35
C GLN A 121 -22.01 4.62 -5.15
N GLU A 122 -21.95 4.15 -6.41
CA GLU A 122 -20.84 4.40 -7.32
C GLU A 122 -20.61 5.90 -7.55
N ALA A 123 -21.69 6.65 -7.82
CA ALA A 123 -21.62 8.10 -7.99
C ALA A 123 -21.16 8.83 -6.71
N ALA A 124 -21.67 8.43 -5.54
CA ALA A 124 -21.31 9.02 -4.26
C ALA A 124 -19.85 8.75 -3.88
N GLU A 125 -19.38 7.50 -4.03
CA GLU A 125 -17.98 7.15 -3.75
C GLU A 125 -17.02 7.82 -4.73
N ALA A 126 -17.34 7.85 -6.03
CA ALA A 126 -16.56 8.58 -7.03
C ALA A 126 -16.46 10.07 -6.68
N TYR A 127 -17.57 10.73 -6.34
CA TYR A 127 -17.56 12.14 -5.93
C TYR A 127 -16.68 12.39 -4.70
N LEU A 128 -16.77 11.53 -3.68
CA LEU A 128 -15.95 11.65 -2.46
C LEU A 128 -14.46 11.46 -2.74
N VAL A 129 -14.07 10.49 -3.58
CA VAL A 129 -12.66 10.29 -3.97
C VAL A 129 -12.10 11.54 -4.66
N HIS A 130 -12.76 12.04 -5.70
CA HIS A 130 -12.32 13.26 -6.39
C HIS A 130 -12.30 14.49 -5.46
N LEU A 131 -13.21 14.58 -4.49
CA LEU A 131 -13.20 15.68 -3.51
C LEU A 131 -12.01 15.56 -2.53
N PHE A 132 -11.64 14.35 -2.11
CA PHE A 132 -10.46 14.13 -1.27
C PHE A 132 -9.15 14.41 -2.01
N GLU A 133 -9.08 14.16 -3.32
CA GLU A 133 -7.91 14.51 -4.15
C GLU A 133 -7.66 16.02 -4.14
N ASP A 134 -8.65 16.84 -4.50
CA ASP A 134 -8.52 18.31 -4.46
C ASP A 134 -8.24 18.85 -3.05
N ALA A 135 -8.92 18.32 -2.03
CA ALA A 135 -8.68 18.70 -0.64
C ALA A 135 -7.25 18.31 -0.18
N TYR A 136 -6.70 17.20 -0.67
CA TYR A 136 -5.33 16.81 -0.39
C TYR A 136 -4.30 17.68 -1.10
N LEU A 137 -4.57 18.15 -2.33
CA LEU A 137 -3.78 19.20 -2.99
C LEU A 137 -3.76 20.50 -2.15
N CYS A 138 -4.91 20.92 -1.60
CA CYS A 138 -4.98 22.06 -0.67
C CYS A 138 -4.15 21.82 0.61
N THR A 139 -4.16 20.58 1.13
CA THR A 139 -3.37 20.18 2.30
C THR A 139 -1.87 20.30 2.04
N ILE A 140 -1.40 19.82 0.89
CA ILE A 140 0.01 19.92 0.44
C ILE A 140 0.42 21.37 0.20
N HIS A 141 -0.44 22.17 -0.43
CA HIS A 141 -0.22 23.60 -0.63
C HIS A 141 0.02 24.33 0.70
N ALA A 142 -0.71 23.96 1.75
CA ALA A 142 -0.53 24.43 3.12
C ALA A 142 0.65 23.78 3.88
N LYS A 143 1.55 23.06 3.20
CA LYS A 143 2.72 22.36 3.75
C LYS A 143 2.40 21.32 4.84
N ARG A 144 1.19 20.72 4.80
CA ARG A 144 0.74 19.67 5.70
C ARG A 144 0.64 18.32 4.98
N VAL A 145 0.55 17.25 5.77
CA VAL A 145 0.25 15.88 5.30
C VAL A 145 -1.11 15.41 5.83
N THR A 146 -1.58 15.94 6.96
CA THR A 146 -2.89 15.64 7.53
C THR A 146 -3.95 16.56 6.94
N LEU A 147 -4.93 15.97 6.25
CA LEU A 147 -6.10 16.65 5.68
C LEU A 147 -7.02 17.16 6.79
N MET A 148 -7.53 18.39 6.64
CA MET A 148 -8.37 19.08 7.61
C MET A 148 -9.68 19.57 6.99
N GLN A 149 -10.68 19.89 7.83
CA GLN A 149 -11.98 20.39 7.36
C GLN A 149 -11.86 21.66 6.51
N GLN A 150 -10.89 22.54 6.81
CA GLN A 150 -10.62 23.75 6.04
C GLN A 150 -10.21 23.44 4.58
N ASP A 151 -9.50 22.34 4.36
CA ASP A 151 -9.02 21.94 3.03
C ASP A 151 -10.19 21.47 2.15
N ILE A 152 -11.14 20.72 2.73
CA ILE A 152 -12.38 20.31 2.06
C ILE A 152 -13.27 21.53 1.75
N ARG A 153 -13.42 22.46 2.71
CA ARG A 153 -14.20 23.69 2.51
C ARG A 153 -13.60 24.56 1.40
N LEU A 154 -12.27 24.68 1.34
CA LEU A 154 -11.56 25.40 0.30
C LEU A 154 -11.75 24.73 -1.07
N ALA A 155 -11.55 23.41 -1.17
CA ALA A 155 -11.78 22.66 -2.41
C ALA A 155 -13.21 22.82 -2.93
N ARG A 156 -14.23 22.66 -2.07
CA ARG A 156 -15.65 22.90 -2.44
C ARG A 156 -15.91 24.34 -2.90
N ARG A 157 -15.27 25.33 -2.28
CA ARG A 157 -15.41 26.74 -2.65
C ARG A 157 -14.80 27.02 -4.03
N ILE A 158 -13.62 26.46 -4.32
CA ILE A 158 -12.97 26.59 -5.63
C ILE A 158 -13.79 25.88 -6.72
N ARG A 159 -14.40 24.73 -6.41
CA ARG A 159 -15.33 24.01 -7.31
C ARG A 159 -16.69 24.70 -7.53
N GLY A 160 -17.01 25.78 -6.81
CA GLY A 160 -18.31 26.44 -6.90
C GLY A 160 -19.48 25.63 -6.32
N GLN A 161 -19.22 24.73 -5.37
CA GLN A 161 -20.21 23.81 -4.78
C GLN A 161 -20.67 24.29 -3.39
N GLN A 162 -21.09 25.56 -3.28
CA GLN A 162 -21.58 26.21 -2.06
C GLN A 162 -22.93 26.90 -2.31
#